data_AF-A0A1A9GSD2-F1
#
_entry.id   AF-A0A1A9GSD2-F1
#
_cell.length_a   1.000
_cell.length_b   1.000
_cell.length_c   1.000
_cell.angle_alpha   90.00
_cell.angle_beta   90.00
_cell.angle_gamma   90.00
#
_symmetry.space_group_name_H-M   'P 1'
#
loop_
_entity.id
_entity.type
_entity.pdbx_description
1 polymer ?
#
loop_
_entity_poly.entity_id
_entity_poly.type
_entity_poly.pdbx_seq_one_letter_code
_entity_poly.pdbx_strand_id
1 'polypeptide(L)'
;MSRGSISRAAAQPPLPDWLATCDTTPAETSEPNGLIADSNLCELPTDGLHLRGDAAQAWWRLSESYHREFDEPLCMTDAYRSLDAQQRLSAAKPGLAARPGTSNHGWGVAIDLCGGAESFGTDEYTWLLANAIDTGWTNPTWAQQGGSKPEPWHWEYSAGAEDPNPP
;
A
#
# COMPACT_ATOMS: atom_id res chain seq x y z
N MET A 1 39.95 25.98 -4.40
CA MET A 1 38.78 25.98 -3.50
C MET A 1 37.58 25.56 -4.34
N SER A 2 37.24 24.27 -4.34
CA SER A 2 36.08 23.76 -5.09
C SER A 2 34.84 23.89 -4.22
N ARG A 3 33.87 24.71 -4.62
CA ARG A 3 32.57 24.81 -3.95
C ARG A 3 31.69 23.70 -4.51
N GLY A 4 31.40 22.70 -3.67
CA GLY A 4 30.46 21.63 -3.99
C GLY A 4 29.07 22.19 -4.22
N SER A 5 28.41 21.74 -5.28
CA SER A 5 26.99 21.95 -5.48
C SER A 5 26.24 21.03 -4.53
N ILE A 6 25.60 21.61 -3.52
CA ILE A 6 24.60 20.91 -2.71
C ILE A 6 23.32 20.93 -3.55
N SER A 7 22.97 19.81 -4.18
CA SER A 7 21.62 19.63 -4.70
C SER A 7 20.65 19.70 -3.53
N ARG A 8 19.82 20.74 -3.46
CA ARG A 8 18.67 20.76 -2.56
C ARG A 8 17.69 19.70 -3.06
N ALA A 9 17.44 18.67 -2.25
CA ALA A 9 16.24 17.87 -2.42
C ALA A 9 15.03 18.83 -2.48
N ALA A 10 14.15 18.64 -3.45
CA ALA A 10 12.90 19.39 -3.48
C ALA A 10 12.16 19.13 -2.15
N ALA A 11 11.64 20.19 -1.54
CA ALA A 11 10.83 20.02 -0.33
C ALA A 11 9.61 19.15 -0.68
N GLN A 12 9.34 18.12 0.12
CA GLN A 12 8.13 17.30 -0.01
C GLN A 12 6.91 18.24 0.00
N PRO A 13 5.92 18.07 -0.89
CA PRO A 13 4.70 18.85 -0.82
C PRO A 13 4.06 18.74 0.58
N PRO A 14 3.31 19.76 1.03
CA PRO A 14 2.57 19.67 2.28
C PRO A 14 1.61 18.47 2.21
N LEU A 15 1.38 17.83 3.35
CA LEU A 15 0.39 16.75 3.44
C LEU A 15 -1.00 17.29 3.06
N PRO A 16 -1.83 16.49 2.35
CA PRO A 16 -3.20 16.85 2.04
C PRO A 16 -4.06 16.89 3.30
N ASP A 17 -5.13 17.69 3.29
CA ASP A 17 -5.99 17.94 4.45
C ASP A 17 -6.59 16.65 5.05
N TRP A 18 -6.88 15.64 4.22
CA TRP A 18 -7.42 14.36 4.70
C TRP A 18 -6.41 13.53 5.49
N LEU A 19 -5.09 13.73 5.30
CA LEU A 19 -4.08 13.10 6.15
C LEU A 19 -3.89 13.85 7.47
N ALA A 20 -4.34 15.11 7.56
CA ALA A 20 -4.25 15.88 8.80
C ALA A 20 -5.27 15.43 9.87
N THR A 21 -6.22 14.55 9.51
CA THR A 21 -7.27 14.07 10.42
C THR A 21 -6.92 12.77 11.15
N CYS A 22 -5.72 12.22 10.94
CA CYS A 22 -5.28 10.94 11.51
C CYS A 22 -3.78 10.97 11.90
N ASP A 23 -3.32 9.98 12.68
CA ASP A 23 -1.91 9.85 13.05
C ASP A 23 -1.13 9.12 11.96
N THR A 24 -0.15 9.80 11.34
CA THR A 24 0.72 9.23 10.30
C THR A 24 2.09 8.80 10.84
N THR A 25 2.28 8.77 12.15
CA THR A 25 3.54 8.34 12.76
C THR A 25 3.74 6.85 12.49
N PRO A 26 4.92 6.43 11.97
CA PRO A 26 5.20 5.01 11.80
C PRO A 26 5.10 4.28 13.14
N ALA A 27 4.17 3.34 13.22
CA ALA A 27 3.93 2.55 14.40
C ALA A 27 3.30 1.21 14.01
N GLU A 28 3.77 0.15 14.64
CA GLU A 28 3.05 -1.11 14.65
C GLU A 28 1.82 -0.97 15.57
N THR A 29 0.70 -1.56 15.16
CA THR A 29 -0.49 -1.58 16.00
C THR A 29 -0.33 -2.62 17.11
N SER A 30 -0.90 -2.33 18.29
CA SER A 30 -1.05 -3.32 19.36
C SER A 30 -2.37 -4.11 19.24
N GLU A 31 -3.25 -3.69 18.34
CA GLU A 31 -4.51 -4.37 18.05
C GLU A 31 -4.27 -5.61 17.19
N PRO A 32 -5.07 -6.69 17.31
CA PRO A 32 -4.90 -7.86 16.46
C PRO A 32 -5.24 -7.60 14.99
N ASN A 33 -4.71 -8.44 14.10
CA ASN A 33 -4.98 -8.39 12.66
C ASN A 33 -6.49 -8.38 12.35
N GLY A 34 -6.94 -7.36 11.63
CA GLY A 34 -8.33 -7.16 11.23
C GLY A 34 -9.22 -6.64 12.37
N LEU A 35 -8.66 -6.26 13.51
CA LEU A 35 -9.38 -5.70 14.67
C LEU A 35 -8.89 -4.29 15.04
N ILE A 36 -8.22 -3.60 14.13
CA ILE A 36 -7.86 -2.18 14.28
C ILE A 36 -9.14 -1.35 14.21
N ALA A 37 -9.36 -0.50 15.21
CA ALA A 37 -10.47 0.44 15.20
C ALA A 37 -10.31 1.49 14.09
N ASP A 38 -11.40 1.86 13.41
CA ASP A 38 -11.39 2.88 12.34
C ASP A 38 -10.78 4.21 12.81
N SER A 39 -10.94 4.58 14.09
CA SER A 39 -10.33 5.78 14.68
C SER A 39 -8.80 5.75 14.75
N ASN A 40 -8.20 4.57 14.58
CA ASN A 40 -6.75 4.35 14.55
C ASN A 40 -6.25 4.16 13.10
N LEU A 41 -7.10 4.37 12.10
CA LEU A 41 -6.78 4.35 10.69
C LEU A 41 -7.01 5.73 10.06
N CYS A 42 -6.38 5.97 8.92
CA CYS A 42 -6.68 7.10 8.05
C CYS A 42 -7.72 6.67 7.01
N GLU A 43 -8.83 7.39 6.93
CA GLU A 43 -9.76 7.28 5.81
C GLU A 43 -9.11 7.87 4.55
N LEU A 44 -9.14 7.12 3.45
CA LEU A 44 -8.61 7.53 2.16
C LEU A 44 -9.67 8.31 1.38
N PRO A 45 -9.27 9.18 0.43
CA PRO A 45 -10.18 9.81 -0.52
C PRO A 45 -10.70 8.83 -1.60
N THR A 46 -10.90 7.57 -1.24
CA THR A 46 -11.34 6.47 -2.09
C THR A 46 -12.41 5.68 -1.31
N ASP A 47 -13.68 6.05 -1.51
CA ASP A 47 -14.90 5.38 -1.00
C ASP A 47 -14.74 4.53 0.28
N GLY A 48 -14.47 5.20 1.41
CA GLY A 48 -14.48 4.56 2.74
C GLY A 48 -13.36 3.53 2.96
N LEU A 49 -12.35 3.48 2.09
CA LEU A 49 -11.15 2.68 2.32
C LEU A 49 -10.29 3.32 3.40
N HIS A 50 -9.60 2.47 4.16
CA HIS A 50 -8.78 2.90 5.29
C HIS A 50 -7.39 2.27 5.21
N LEU A 51 -6.38 2.98 5.71
CA LEU A 51 -5.01 2.48 5.87
C LEU A 51 -4.44 2.90 7.22
N ARG A 52 -3.43 2.16 7.67
CA ARG A 52 -2.55 2.63 8.75
C ARG A 52 -1.91 3.94 8.31
N GLY A 53 -1.74 4.92 9.20
CA GLY A 53 -1.48 6.28 8.75
C GLY A 53 -0.12 6.52 8.07
N ASP A 54 0.91 5.76 8.44
CA ASP A 54 2.19 5.74 7.73
C ASP A 54 2.04 5.17 6.30
N ALA A 55 1.29 4.07 6.14
CA ALA A 55 0.93 3.49 4.86
C ALA A 55 0.07 4.47 4.03
N ALA A 56 -0.90 5.16 4.64
CA ALA A 56 -1.74 6.16 3.97
C ALA A 56 -0.90 7.34 3.42
N GLN A 57 0.05 7.84 4.22
CA GLN A 57 0.98 8.88 3.79
C GLN A 57 1.89 8.39 2.65
N ALA A 58 2.38 7.15 2.73
CA ALA A 58 3.17 6.55 1.66
C ALA A 58 2.35 6.37 0.37
N TRP A 59 1.11 5.90 0.49
CA TRP A 59 0.21 5.72 -0.65
C TRP A 59 -0.12 7.05 -1.34
N TRP A 60 -0.31 8.14 -0.57
CA TRP A 60 -0.48 9.46 -1.13
C TRP A 60 0.73 9.88 -1.99
N ARG A 61 1.95 9.67 -1.49
CA ARG A 61 3.18 9.97 -2.26
C ARG A 61 3.28 9.13 -3.53
N LEU A 62 2.92 7.85 -3.46
CA LEU A 62 2.88 6.96 -4.62
C LEU A 62 1.86 7.44 -5.65
N SER A 63 0.64 7.75 -5.19
CA SER A 63 -0.46 8.20 -6.03
C SER A 63 -0.16 9.53 -6.73
N GLU A 64 0.53 10.44 -6.05
CA GLU A 64 1.01 11.69 -6.62
C GLU A 64 2.06 11.46 -7.73
N SER A 65 2.99 10.53 -7.53
CA SER A 65 3.97 10.17 -8.56
C SER A 65 3.32 9.46 -9.74
N TYR A 66 2.36 8.57 -9.47
CA TYR A 66 1.59 7.86 -10.49
C TYR A 66 0.76 8.82 -11.34
N HIS A 67 0.07 9.78 -10.72
CA HIS A 67 -0.70 10.79 -11.43
C HIS A 67 0.17 11.67 -12.35
N ARG A 68 1.41 11.97 -11.94
CA ARG A 68 2.35 12.71 -12.81
C ARG A 68 2.82 11.90 -14.02
N GLU A 69 2.87 10.58 -13.90
CA GLU A 69 3.26 9.68 -15.00
C GLU A 69 2.10 9.48 -15.98
N PHE A 70 0.94 9.10 -15.46
CA PHE A 70 -0.17 8.59 -16.27
C PHE A 70 -1.29 9.61 -16.52
N ASP A 71 -1.24 10.79 -15.88
CA ASP A 71 -2.32 11.79 -15.89
C ASP A 71 -3.67 11.24 -15.37
N GLU A 72 -3.62 10.17 -14.57
CA GLU A 72 -4.79 9.43 -14.04
C GLU A 72 -4.59 9.13 -12.54
N PRO A 73 -5.66 9.02 -11.74
CA PRO A 73 -5.54 8.63 -10.34
C PRO A 73 -5.16 7.15 -10.20
N LEU A 74 -4.39 6.81 -9.17
CA LEU A 74 -4.07 5.42 -8.86
C LEU A 74 -5.31 4.68 -8.35
N CYS A 75 -5.85 3.80 -9.19
CA CYS A 75 -7.07 3.04 -8.91
C CYS A 75 -6.83 1.99 -7.80
N MET A 76 -7.71 1.96 -6.79
CA MET A 76 -7.66 1.02 -5.67
C MET A 76 -9.04 0.39 -5.43
N THR A 77 -9.06 -0.92 -5.16
CA THR A 77 -10.28 -1.70 -4.88
C THR A 77 -10.38 -2.21 -3.44
N ASP A 78 -9.25 -2.41 -2.76
CA ASP A 78 -9.24 -2.92 -1.38
C ASP A 78 -8.03 -2.36 -0.61
N ALA A 79 -8.18 -2.22 0.70
CA ALA A 79 -7.19 -1.67 1.63
C ALA A 79 -7.29 -2.38 2.99
N TYR A 80 -7.50 -1.67 4.11
CA TYR A 80 -7.76 -2.33 5.39
C TYR A 80 -8.98 -3.27 5.31
N ARG A 81 -8.81 -4.50 5.78
CA ARG A 81 -9.89 -5.51 5.83
C ARG A 81 -10.07 -6.05 7.25
N SER A 82 -11.27 -5.86 7.80
CA SER A 82 -11.61 -6.37 9.12
C SER A 82 -11.59 -7.89 9.19
N LEU A 83 -11.43 -8.43 10.40
CA LEU A 83 -11.39 -9.87 10.66
C LEU A 83 -12.69 -10.55 10.18
N ASP A 84 -13.83 -9.92 10.46
CA ASP A 84 -15.16 -10.38 10.05
C ASP A 84 -15.32 -10.36 8.52
N ALA A 85 -14.81 -9.33 7.84
CA ALA A 85 -14.75 -9.32 6.37
C ALA A 85 -13.83 -10.43 5.83
N GLN A 86 -12.67 -10.65 6.44
CA GLN A 86 -11.76 -11.73 6.05
C GLN A 86 -12.37 -13.12 6.28
N GLN A 87 -13.16 -13.31 7.34
CA GLN A 87 -13.91 -14.56 7.59
C GLN A 87 -14.93 -14.81 6.47
N ARG A 88 -15.72 -13.79 6.09
CA ARG A 88 -16.64 -13.90 4.95
C ARG A 88 -15.92 -14.21 3.64
N LEU A 89 -14.82 -13.53 3.36
CA LEU A 89 -14.03 -13.75 2.14
C LEU A 89 -13.47 -15.17 2.09
N SER A 90 -12.91 -15.66 3.22
CA SER A 90 -12.38 -17.01 3.32
C SER A 90 -13.45 -18.09 3.15
N ALA A 91 -14.65 -17.87 3.68
CA ALA A 91 -15.80 -18.76 3.46
C ALA A 91 -16.27 -18.75 2.00
N ALA A 92 -16.28 -17.59 1.34
CA ALA A 92 -16.72 -17.44 -0.04
C ALA A 92 -15.68 -17.96 -1.06
N LYS A 93 -14.39 -17.90 -0.74
CA LYS A 93 -13.29 -18.30 -1.61
C LYS A 93 -12.31 -19.26 -0.92
N PRO A 94 -12.72 -20.51 -0.61
CA PRO A 94 -11.87 -21.47 0.08
C PRO A 94 -10.56 -21.71 -0.68
N GLY A 95 -9.44 -21.56 0.00
CA GLY A 95 -8.10 -21.77 -0.56
C GLY A 95 -7.51 -20.60 -1.36
N LEU A 96 -8.27 -19.53 -1.60
CA LEU A 96 -7.76 -18.33 -2.30
C LEU A 96 -7.51 -17.15 -1.35
N ALA A 97 -8.29 -17.04 -0.28
CA ALA A 97 -8.11 -16.01 0.72
C ALA A 97 -7.11 -16.44 1.81
N ALA A 98 -6.37 -15.49 2.36
CA ALA A 98 -5.57 -15.72 3.56
C ALA A 98 -6.45 -16.21 4.72
N ARG A 99 -5.86 -16.97 5.64
CA ARG A 99 -6.54 -17.39 6.87
C ARG A 99 -6.99 -16.13 7.63
N PRO A 100 -8.21 -16.10 8.19
CA PRO A 100 -8.65 -14.97 9.00
C PRO A 100 -7.67 -14.64 10.13
N GLY A 101 -7.32 -13.36 10.26
CA GLY A 101 -6.34 -12.86 11.23
C GLY A 101 -4.88 -12.97 10.77
N THR A 102 -4.61 -13.32 9.51
CA THR A 102 -3.23 -13.41 8.98
C THR A 102 -3.04 -12.64 7.67
N SER A 103 -3.97 -11.78 7.26
CA SER A 103 -3.87 -11.03 5.99
C SER A 103 -3.18 -9.70 6.22
N ASN A 104 -2.27 -9.27 5.34
CA ASN A 104 -1.65 -7.94 5.47
C ASN A 104 -2.66 -6.79 5.34
N HIS A 105 -3.80 -7.02 4.66
CA HIS A 105 -4.93 -6.09 4.71
C HIS A 105 -5.46 -5.86 6.13
N GLY A 106 -5.42 -6.88 7.01
CA GLY A 106 -5.83 -6.74 8.41
C GLY A 106 -4.88 -5.88 9.26
N TRP A 107 -3.71 -5.52 8.74
CA TRP A 107 -2.79 -4.59 9.39
C TRP A 107 -2.91 -3.15 8.86
N GLY A 108 -3.74 -2.93 7.82
CA GLY A 108 -3.87 -1.62 7.18
C GLY A 108 -2.62 -1.23 6.38
N VAL A 109 -1.84 -2.21 5.92
CA VAL A 109 -0.57 -2.02 5.18
C VAL A 109 -0.57 -2.72 3.82
N ALA A 110 -1.72 -3.17 3.34
CA ALA A 110 -1.85 -3.76 2.02
C ALA A 110 -2.96 -3.08 1.23
N ILE A 111 -2.77 -3.02 -0.09
CA ILE A 111 -3.72 -2.47 -1.05
C ILE A 111 -3.87 -3.42 -2.24
N ASP A 112 -5.08 -3.50 -2.79
CA ASP A 112 -5.34 -4.16 -4.06
C ASP A 112 -5.68 -3.11 -5.12
N LEU A 113 -4.84 -2.99 -6.15
CA LEU A 113 -4.90 -1.97 -7.19
C LEU A 113 -5.68 -2.42 -8.43
N CYS A 114 -6.15 -1.45 -9.22
CA CYS A 114 -6.85 -1.63 -10.50
C CYS A 114 -6.31 -0.68 -11.57
N GLY A 115 -6.99 -0.59 -12.72
CA GLY A 115 -6.68 0.40 -13.76
C GLY A 115 -5.44 0.05 -14.59
N GLY A 116 -5.11 -1.23 -14.70
CA GLY A 116 -3.93 -1.75 -15.38
C GLY A 116 -2.97 -2.44 -14.41
N ALA A 117 -2.89 -1.98 -13.15
CA ALA A 117 -2.02 -2.56 -12.13
C ALA A 117 -2.38 -4.02 -11.76
N GLU A 118 -3.64 -4.43 -11.96
CA GLU A 118 -4.14 -5.78 -11.70
C GLU A 118 -3.74 -6.83 -12.75
N SER A 119 -2.95 -6.45 -13.75
CA SER A 119 -2.52 -7.32 -14.85
C SER A 119 -1.02 -7.25 -15.06
N PHE A 120 -0.36 -8.41 -15.14
CA PHE A 120 1.08 -8.47 -15.41
C PHE A 120 1.42 -7.87 -16.78
N GLY A 121 2.52 -7.11 -16.83
CA GLY A 121 3.12 -6.60 -18.07
C GLY A 121 2.41 -5.40 -18.69
N THR A 122 1.40 -4.83 -18.03
CA THR A 122 0.87 -3.51 -18.38
C THR A 122 1.90 -2.42 -18.05
N ASP A 123 1.72 -1.24 -18.65
CA ASP A 123 2.60 -0.10 -18.39
C ASP A 123 2.47 0.35 -16.92
N GLU A 124 1.25 0.33 -16.38
CA GLU A 124 0.95 0.69 -15.00
C GLU A 124 1.61 -0.26 -13.99
N TYR A 125 1.46 -1.58 -14.19
CA TYR A 125 2.10 -2.58 -13.33
C TYR A 125 3.63 -2.47 -13.39
N THR A 126 4.19 -2.32 -14.59
CA THR A 126 5.64 -2.23 -14.81
C THR A 126 6.21 -0.97 -14.17
N TRP A 127 5.53 0.16 -14.29
CA TRP A 127 5.93 1.41 -13.66
C TRP A 127 5.85 1.31 -12.13
N LEU A 128 4.76 0.76 -11.58
CA LEU A 128 4.64 0.55 -10.13
C LEU A 128 5.78 -0.35 -9.60
N LEU A 129 6.13 -1.41 -10.33
CA LEU A 129 7.19 -2.33 -9.91
C LEU A 129 8.56 -1.64 -9.82
N ALA A 130 8.81 -0.65 -10.69
CA ALA A 130 10.05 0.11 -10.70
C ALA A 130 10.08 1.27 -9.69
N ASN A 131 8.93 1.84 -9.33
CA ASN A 131 8.87 3.13 -8.61
C ASN A 131 8.22 3.06 -7.22
N ALA A 132 7.37 2.06 -6.94
CA ALA A 132 6.61 2.02 -5.68
C ALA A 132 7.53 1.88 -4.45
N ILE A 133 8.67 1.20 -4.61
CA ILE A 133 9.65 0.97 -3.54
C ILE A 133 10.19 2.27 -2.94
N ASP A 134 10.27 3.35 -3.74
CA ASP A 134 10.73 4.67 -3.28
C ASP A 134 9.80 5.29 -2.23
N THR A 135 8.58 4.78 -2.14
CA THR A 135 7.58 5.19 -1.15
C THR A 135 7.34 4.13 -0.06
N GLY A 136 8.03 2.99 -0.13
CA GLY A 136 7.89 1.88 0.81
C GLY A 136 6.83 0.84 0.42
N TRP A 137 6.22 0.96 -0.77
CA TRP A 137 5.26 -0.01 -1.30
C TRP A 137 5.97 -1.00 -2.24
N THR A 138 5.62 -2.28 -2.16
CA THR A 138 6.17 -3.32 -3.05
C THR A 138 5.09 -4.27 -3.52
N ASN A 139 5.25 -4.84 -4.72
CA ASN A 139 4.58 -6.09 -5.07
C ASN A 139 5.51 -7.20 -4.58
N PRO A 140 5.17 -7.91 -3.49
CA PRO A 140 6.10 -8.83 -2.86
C PRO A 140 6.46 -9.97 -3.82
N THR A 141 7.65 -10.54 -3.67
CA THR A 141 8.18 -11.54 -4.63
C THR A 141 7.27 -12.76 -4.81
N TRP A 142 6.52 -13.13 -3.77
CA TRP A 142 5.53 -14.20 -3.84
C TRP A 142 4.33 -13.86 -4.74
N ALA A 143 3.99 -12.56 -4.87
CA ALA A 143 2.88 -12.02 -5.66
C ALA A 143 3.27 -11.68 -7.10
N GLN A 144 4.56 -11.53 -7.39
CA GLN A 144 5.04 -11.24 -8.74
C GLN A 144 4.81 -12.40 -9.71
N GLN A 145 4.97 -12.13 -11.01
CA GLN A 145 4.88 -13.13 -12.07
C GLN A 145 5.89 -14.27 -11.82
N GLY A 146 5.39 -15.50 -11.69
CA GLY A 146 6.22 -16.67 -11.37
C GLY A 146 6.46 -16.90 -9.87
N GLY A 147 5.90 -16.05 -9.01
CA GLY A 147 5.89 -16.24 -7.56
C GLY A 147 4.99 -17.41 -7.11
N SER A 148 5.02 -17.70 -5.81
CA SER A 148 4.26 -18.83 -5.23
C SER A 148 2.74 -18.62 -5.24
N LYS A 149 2.29 -17.36 -5.30
CA LYS A 149 0.88 -16.99 -5.43
C LYS A 149 0.79 -15.68 -6.23
N PRO A 150 0.83 -15.74 -7.56
CA PRO A 150 0.85 -14.53 -8.40
C PRO A 150 -0.42 -13.68 -8.22
N GLU A 151 -0.25 -12.45 -7.76
CA GLU A 151 -1.29 -11.46 -7.44
C GLU A 151 -0.78 -10.06 -7.85
N PRO A 152 -0.82 -9.69 -9.15
CA PRO A 152 -0.27 -8.42 -9.64
C PRO A 152 -0.93 -7.18 -9.01
N TRP A 153 -2.20 -7.33 -8.61
CA TRP A 153 -2.96 -6.29 -7.93
C TRP A 153 -2.48 -6.03 -6.49
N HIS A 154 -1.76 -6.96 -5.85
CA HIS A 154 -1.50 -6.90 -4.40
C HIS A 154 -0.20 -6.18 -4.07
N TRP A 155 -0.26 -5.12 -3.27
CA TRP A 155 0.91 -4.34 -2.87
C TRP A 155 0.96 -4.18 -1.35
N GLU A 156 2.15 -4.27 -0.78
CA GLU A 156 2.40 -4.23 0.65
C GLU A 156 3.31 -3.05 1.01
N TYR A 157 2.96 -2.35 2.08
CA TYR A 157 3.76 -1.29 2.68
C TYR A 157 4.66 -1.85 3.77
N SER A 158 5.94 -1.46 3.75
CA SER A 158 6.89 -1.71 4.84
C SER A 158 7.52 -0.39 5.28
N ALA A 159 7.37 -0.05 6.56
CA ALA A 159 7.92 1.19 7.13
C ALA A 159 9.46 1.15 7.12
N GLY A 160 10.06 1.67 6.05
CA GLY A 160 11.52 1.74 5.89
C GLY A 160 12.13 0.40 5.52
N ALA A 161 12.00 0.03 4.24
CA ALA A 161 12.82 -0.93 3.49
C ALA A 161 13.82 -1.79 4.29
N GLU A 162 13.38 -2.95 4.77
CA GLU A 162 14.05 -4.23 4.56
C GLU A 162 12.96 -5.29 4.38
N ASP A 163 13.01 -5.99 3.25
CA ASP A 163 12.12 -7.11 2.94
C ASP A 163 12.24 -8.15 4.08
N PRO A 164 11.17 -8.48 4.84
CA PRO A 164 11.26 -9.46 5.92
C PRO A 164 11.49 -10.89 5.42
N ASN A 165 11.51 -11.09 4.10
CA ASN A 165 11.81 -12.37 3.46
C ASN A 165 12.82 -12.20 2.31
N PRO A 166 14.12 -12.03 2.61
CA PRO A 166 15.13 -12.22 1.57
C PRO A 166 15.12 -13.68 1.07
N PRO A 167 15.59 -13.93 -0.17
CA PRO A 167 15.51 -15.24 -0.84
C PRO A 167 16.16 -16.39 -0.07
#